data_AF-M4S3Y1-F1
#
_entry.id   AF-M4S3Y1-F1
#
_cell.length_a   1.000
_cell.length_b   1.000
_cell.length_c   1.000
_cell.angle_alpha   90.00
_cell.angle_beta   90.00
_cell.angle_gamma   90.00
#
_symmetry.space_group_name_H-M   'P 1'
#
loop_
_entity.id
_entity.type
_entity.pdbx_description
1 polymer ?
#
loop_
_entity_poly.entity_id
_entity_poly.type
_entity_poly.pdbx_seq_one_letter_code
_entity_poly.pdbx_strand_id
1 'polypeptide(L)'
;MIPQAYYGQKLENPNSGYRLASTGAIKDTAMEYDDVGFFAADYLIKAYPELLKSRFELATIPDTEIEFLELAAARRGALMSGGRVNLHKICEVLINELRSGKLGRISLETPLMIEQEVIEMAAVAAKKIADKVDRKERFKTGSLTPDKKDRKEKRENDRAEQSARMKKQSSRRK
;
A
#
# COMPACT_ATOMS: atom_id res chain seq x y z
N MET A 1 15.26 -8.23 -16.14
CA MET A 1 16.31 -8.74 -15.24
C MET A 1 16.28 -7.91 -13.97
N ILE A 2 15.81 -8.47 -12.86
CA ILE A 2 15.68 -7.75 -11.58
C ILE A 2 17.09 -7.56 -11.00
N PRO A 3 17.51 -6.34 -10.64
CA PRO A 3 18.85 -6.12 -10.11
C PRO A 3 19.11 -6.88 -8.79
N GLN A 4 20.28 -7.50 -8.66
CA GLN A 4 20.71 -8.29 -7.48
C GLN A 4 20.56 -7.52 -6.14
N ALA A 5 20.57 -6.18 -6.18
CA ALA A 5 20.42 -5.30 -5.03
C ALA A 5 19.05 -5.40 -4.32
N TYR A 6 18.04 -6.02 -4.93
CA TYR A 6 16.70 -6.15 -4.35
C TYR A 6 16.46 -7.46 -3.60
N TYR A 7 17.36 -8.45 -3.70
CA TYR A 7 17.15 -9.79 -3.13
C TYR A 7 17.24 -9.87 -1.60
N GLY A 8 17.82 -8.84 -0.94
CA GLY A 8 18.05 -8.80 0.51
C GLY A 8 17.23 -7.76 1.27
N GLN A 9 16.38 -6.98 0.59
CA GLN A 9 15.47 -6.08 1.28
C GLN A 9 14.22 -6.84 1.69
N LYS A 10 13.73 -6.60 2.91
CA LYS A 10 12.44 -7.10 3.37
C LYS A 10 11.34 -6.37 2.57
N LEU A 11 11.07 -6.88 1.37
CA LEU A 11 10.04 -6.40 0.47
C LEU A 11 8.71 -6.81 1.09
N GLU A 12 8.14 -5.91 1.89
CA GLU A 12 6.76 -6.01 2.34
C GLU A 12 5.86 -5.76 1.13
N ASN A 13 5.48 -6.85 0.46
CA ASN A 13 4.42 -6.85 -0.53
C ASN A 13 3.09 -7.06 0.20
N PRO A 14 2.19 -6.06 0.22
CA PRO A 14 0.89 -6.19 0.87
C PRO A 14 0.07 -7.37 0.32
N ASN A 15 0.16 -7.64 -0.98
CA ASN A 15 -0.58 -8.74 -1.63
C ASN A 15 -0.14 -10.11 -1.13
N SER A 16 1.14 -10.28 -0.81
CA SER A 16 1.66 -11.55 -0.30
C SER A 16 1.01 -11.93 1.04
N GLY A 17 0.75 -10.96 1.92
CA GLY A 17 0.07 -11.19 3.19
C GLY A 17 -1.36 -11.72 2.98
N TYR A 18 -2.13 -11.08 2.10
CA TYR A 18 -3.49 -11.50 1.79
C TYR A 18 -3.56 -12.84 1.05
N ARG A 19 -2.61 -13.16 0.16
CA ARG A 19 -2.50 -14.49 -0.48
C ARG A 19 -2.23 -15.59 0.55
N LEU A 20 -1.32 -15.34 1.49
CA LEU A 20 -1.02 -16.27 2.57
C LEU A 20 -2.23 -16.47 3.50
N ALA A 21 -2.93 -15.38 3.83
CA ALA A 21 -4.17 -15.44 4.58
C ALA A 21 -5.24 -16.25 3.84
N SER A 22 -5.46 -15.98 2.55
CA SER A 22 -6.47 -16.66 1.74
C SER A 22 -6.24 -18.18 1.64
N THR A 23 -4.99 -18.61 1.56
CA THR A 23 -4.60 -20.03 1.46
C THR A 23 -4.56 -20.78 2.80
N GLY A 24 -4.66 -20.07 3.93
CA GLY A 24 -4.64 -20.68 5.26
C GLY A 24 -3.24 -20.86 5.86
N ALA A 25 -2.21 -20.22 5.28
CA ALA A 25 -0.87 -20.19 5.87
C ALA A 25 -0.80 -19.28 7.10
N ILE A 26 -1.72 -18.32 7.23
CA ILE A 26 -1.91 -17.49 8.43
C ILE A 26 -3.06 -18.06 9.25
N LYS A 27 -2.91 -18.10 10.58
CA LYS A 27 -3.95 -18.57 11.49
C LYS A 27 -5.17 -17.64 11.45
N ASP A 28 -6.37 -18.20 11.51
CA ASP A 28 -7.63 -17.43 11.45
C ASP A 28 -7.74 -16.36 12.54
N THR A 29 -7.17 -16.59 13.73
CA THR A 29 -7.15 -15.59 14.82
C THR A 29 -6.21 -14.41 14.57
N ALA A 30 -5.44 -14.42 13.48
CA ALA A 30 -4.46 -13.41 13.13
C ALA A 30 -4.80 -12.72 11.79
N MET A 31 -6.03 -12.87 11.30
CA MET A 31 -6.53 -12.18 10.11
C MET A 31 -7.99 -11.74 10.30
N GLU A 32 -8.41 -10.73 9.56
CA GLU A 32 -9.81 -10.33 9.45
C GLU A 32 -10.42 -10.97 8.20
N TYR A 33 -11.48 -11.77 8.38
CA TYR A 33 -12.12 -12.46 7.25
C TYR A 33 -12.69 -11.48 6.23
N ASP A 34 -13.18 -10.33 6.66
CA ASP A 34 -13.72 -9.29 5.79
C ASP A 34 -12.65 -8.86 4.79
N ASP A 35 -11.50 -8.37 5.24
CA ASP A 35 -10.43 -7.90 4.36
C ASP A 35 -9.90 -9.00 3.42
N VAL A 36 -9.68 -10.21 3.96
CA VAL A 36 -9.15 -11.33 3.19
C VAL A 36 -10.17 -11.83 2.16
N GLY A 37 -11.45 -11.86 2.53
CA GLY A 37 -12.55 -12.24 1.66
C GLY A 37 -12.77 -11.24 0.53
N PHE A 38 -12.70 -9.94 0.81
CA PHE A 38 -12.76 -8.89 -0.21
C PHE A 38 -11.59 -9.00 -1.19
N PHE A 39 -10.36 -9.16 -0.70
CA PHE A 39 -9.18 -9.39 -1.55
C PHE A 39 -9.36 -10.62 -2.44
N ALA A 40 -9.79 -11.75 -1.86
CA ALA A 40 -9.98 -12.98 -2.61
C ALA A 40 -11.09 -12.83 -3.66
N ALA A 41 -12.22 -12.21 -3.30
CA ALA A 41 -13.32 -11.94 -4.23
C ALA A 41 -12.87 -11.09 -5.42
N ASP A 42 -12.20 -9.95 -5.17
CA ASP A 42 -11.70 -9.06 -6.21
C ASP A 42 -10.78 -9.80 -7.20
N TYR A 43 -9.86 -10.62 -6.68
CA TYR A 43 -8.98 -11.43 -7.52
C TYR A 43 -9.75 -12.48 -8.33
N LEU A 44 -10.67 -13.21 -7.69
CA LEU A 44 -11.40 -14.32 -8.31
C LEU A 44 -12.38 -13.83 -9.38
N ILE A 45 -12.99 -12.66 -9.21
CA ILE A 45 -13.85 -12.03 -10.22
C ILE A 45 -13.07 -11.81 -11.52
N LYS A 46 -11.83 -11.34 -11.41
CA LYS A 46 -10.98 -11.01 -12.56
C LYS A 46 -10.35 -12.25 -13.20
N ALA A 47 -9.85 -13.17 -12.38
CA ALA A 47 -9.05 -14.30 -12.85
C ALA A 47 -9.86 -15.59 -13.07
N TYR A 48 -10.93 -15.81 -12.31
CA TYR A 48 -11.71 -17.05 -12.32
C TYR A 48 -13.24 -16.83 -12.25
N PRO A 49 -13.82 -15.93 -13.07
CA PRO A 49 -15.25 -15.61 -12.99
C PRO A 49 -16.14 -16.84 -13.22
N GLU A 50 -15.78 -17.73 -14.14
CA GLU A 50 -16.58 -18.91 -14.45
C GLU A 50 -16.66 -19.91 -13.28
N LEU A 51 -15.58 -20.04 -12.50
CA LEU A 51 -15.59 -20.87 -11.28
C LEU A 51 -16.53 -20.28 -10.23
N LEU A 52 -16.52 -18.95 -10.06
CA LEU A 52 -17.46 -18.27 -9.17
C LEU A 52 -18.92 -18.44 -9.62
N LYS A 53 -19.22 -18.30 -10.92
CA LYS A 53 -20.59 -18.49 -11.46
C LYS A 53 -21.10 -19.88 -11.15
N SER A 54 -20.31 -20.88 -11.49
CA SER A 54 -20.68 -22.28 -11.29
C SER A 54 -20.82 -22.60 -9.80
N ARG A 55 -19.95 -22.04 -8.94
CA ARG A 55 -19.98 -22.36 -7.52
C ARG A 55 -21.15 -21.69 -6.80
N PHE A 56 -21.38 -20.40 -7.05
CA PHE A 56 -22.40 -19.61 -6.36
C PHE A 56 -23.74 -19.56 -7.11
N GLU A 57 -23.88 -20.32 -8.20
CA GLU A 57 -25.11 -20.41 -9.00
C GLU A 57 -25.58 -19.03 -9.50
N LEU A 58 -24.62 -18.26 -10.01
CA LEU A 58 -24.83 -16.91 -10.53
C LEU A 58 -24.89 -16.93 -12.06
N ALA A 59 -25.89 -16.24 -12.64
CA ALA A 59 -26.00 -16.11 -14.09
C ALA A 59 -24.87 -15.24 -14.67
N THR A 60 -24.53 -14.16 -13.96
CA THR A 60 -23.46 -13.23 -14.31
C THR A 60 -22.61 -12.94 -13.07
N ILE A 61 -21.32 -12.63 -13.29
CA ILE A 61 -20.45 -12.13 -12.22
C ILE A 61 -20.46 -10.61 -12.30
N PRO A 62 -20.72 -9.92 -11.18
CA PRO A 62 -20.62 -8.47 -11.13
C PRO A 62 -19.15 -8.03 -11.16
N ASP A 63 -18.93 -6.75 -11.47
CA ASP A 63 -17.59 -6.19 -11.63
C ASP A 63 -16.90 -5.91 -10.30
N THR A 64 -17.67 -5.80 -9.22
CA THR A 64 -17.17 -5.45 -7.88
C THR A 64 -17.33 -6.60 -6.88
N GLU A 65 -16.38 -6.69 -5.96
CA GLU A 65 -16.35 -7.65 -4.88
C GLU A 65 -17.53 -7.50 -3.91
N ILE A 66 -17.98 -6.27 -3.64
CA ILE A 66 -19.15 -6.01 -2.78
C ILE A 66 -20.40 -6.61 -3.39
N GLU A 67 -20.70 -6.29 -4.64
CA GLU A 67 -21.89 -6.81 -5.32
C GLU A 67 -21.85 -8.33 -5.42
N PHE A 68 -20.66 -8.91 -5.69
CA PHE A 68 -20.49 -10.35 -5.70
C PHE A 68 -20.78 -10.96 -4.32
N LEU A 69 -20.22 -10.41 -3.24
CA LEU A 69 -20.41 -10.91 -1.89
C LEU A 69 -21.87 -10.81 -1.44
N GLU A 70 -22.59 -9.75 -1.82
CA GLU A 70 -24.03 -9.63 -1.55
C GLU A 70 -24.86 -10.70 -2.26
N LEU A 71 -24.60 -10.92 -3.55
CA LEU A 71 -25.26 -11.99 -4.33
C LEU A 71 -24.93 -13.37 -3.78
N ALA A 72 -23.65 -13.62 -3.47
CA ALA A 72 -23.17 -14.86 -2.89
C ALA A 72 -23.77 -15.12 -1.50
N ALA A 73 -23.94 -14.07 -0.69
CA ALA A 73 -24.54 -14.16 0.64
C ALA A 73 -26.00 -14.60 0.56
N ALA A 74 -26.78 -14.05 -0.38
CA ALA A 74 -28.16 -14.48 -0.63
C ALA A 74 -28.23 -15.97 -1.02
N ARG A 75 -27.27 -16.46 -1.82
CA ARG A 75 -27.20 -17.86 -2.26
C ARG A 75 -26.75 -18.84 -1.17
N ARG A 76 -25.93 -18.38 -0.23
CA ARG A 76 -25.37 -19.20 0.86
C ARG A 76 -26.08 -19.03 2.19
N GLY A 77 -27.12 -18.19 2.26
CA GLY A 77 -27.84 -17.91 3.49
C GLY A 77 -27.01 -17.14 4.51
N ALA A 78 -26.00 -16.39 4.07
CA ALA A 78 -25.18 -15.53 4.93
C ALA A 78 -25.91 -14.20 5.18
N LEU A 79 -27.09 -14.29 5.81
CA LEU A 79 -27.96 -13.16 6.12
C LEU A 79 -28.13 -13.02 7.63
N MET A 80 -28.28 -11.78 8.09
CA MET A 80 -28.65 -11.42 9.46
C MET A 80 -30.17 -11.32 9.60
N SER A 81 -30.63 -11.08 10.83
CA SER A 81 -32.04 -10.78 11.10
C SER A 81 -32.52 -9.58 10.28
N GLY A 82 -33.75 -9.67 9.77
CA GLY A 82 -34.33 -8.66 8.89
C GLY A 82 -33.80 -8.67 7.45
N GLY A 83 -33.09 -9.74 7.02
CA GLY A 83 -32.69 -9.94 5.63
C GLY A 83 -31.46 -9.13 5.19
N ARG A 84 -30.73 -8.53 6.13
CA ARG A 84 -29.49 -7.81 5.83
C ARG A 84 -28.34 -8.78 5.54
N VAL A 85 -27.46 -8.43 4.60
CA VAL A 85 -26.30 -9.26 4.28
C VAL A 85 -25.31 -9.31 5.46
N ASN A 86 -24.81 -10.50 5.77
CA ASN A 86 -23.72 -10.69 6.72
C ASN A 86 -22.40 -10.85 5.95
N LEU A 87 -21.68 -9.74 5.74
CA LEU A 87 -20.42 -9.71 4.98
C LEU A 87 -19.34 -10.61 5.59
N HIS A 88 -19.14 -10.52 6.91
CA HIS A 88 -18.19 -11.38 7.62
C HIS A 88 -18.45 -12.86 7.34
N LYS A 89 -19.72 -13.29 7.42
CA LYS A 89 -20.07 -14.69 7.23
C LYS A 89 -19.86 -15.15 5.79
N ILE A 90 -20.20 -14.33 4.78
CA ILE A 90 -19.98 -14.73 3.39
C ILE A 90 -18.48 -14.74 3.04
N CYS A 91 -17.69 -13.82 3.59
CA CYS A 91 -16.23 -13.85 3.45
C CYS A 91 -15.63 -15.12 4.07
N GLU A 92 -16.06 -15.49 5.28
CA GLU A 92 -15.66 -16.75 5.92
C GLU A 92 -16.00 -17.96 5.03
N VAL A 93 -17.22 -17.99 4.47
CA VAL A 93 -17.65 -19.05 3.55
C VAL A 93 -16.78 -19.09 2.29
N LEU A 94 -16.54 -17.95 1.65
CA LEU A 94 -15.72 -17.85 0.44
C LEU A 94 -14.31 -18.38 0.67
N ILE A 95 -13.65 -17.95 1.75
CA ILE A 95 -12.29 -18.38 2.10
C ILE A 95 -12.26 -19.88 2.41
N ASN A 96 -13.26 -20.40 3.13
CA ASN A 96 -13.34 -21.83 3.40
C ASN A 96 -13.58 -22.66 2.13
N GLU A 97 -14.40 -22.19 1.19
CA GLU A 97 -14.61 -22.85 -0.10
C GLU A 97 -13.37 -22.81 -1.00
N LEU A 98 -12.61 -21.71 -0.95
CA LEU A 98 -11.31 -21.58 -1.62
C LEU A 98 -10.29 -22.58 -1.06
N ARG A 99 -10.09 -22.59 0.26
CA ARG A 99 -9.12 -23.47 0.94
C ARG A 99 -9.46 -24.96 0.80
N SER A 100 -10.74 -25.30 0.81
CA SER A 100 -11.19 -26.68 0.62
C SER A 100 -11.15 -27.15 -0.84
N GLY A 101 -10.77 -26.28 -1.78
CA GLY A 101 -10.71 -26.60 -3.20
C GLY A 101 -12.08 -26.76 -3.86
N LYS A 102 -13.17 -26.40 -3.19
CA LYS A 102 -14.54 -26.52 -3.72
C LYS A 102 -14.80 -25.58 -4.89
N LEU A 103 -14.06 -24.49 -4.99
CA LEU A 103 -14.05 -23.60 -6.14
C LEU A 103 -13.30 -24.18 -7.35
N GLY A 104 -12.47 -25.21 -7.15
CA GLY A 104 -11.61 -25.79 -8.17
C GLY A 104 -10.14 -25.51 -7.93
N ARG A 105 -9.32 -25.73 -8.96
CA ARG A 105 -7.87 -25.50 -8.92
C ARG A 105 -7.59 -24.02 -9.20
N ILE A 106 -7.15 -23.30 -8.18
CA ILE A 106 -6.88 -21.86 -8.24
C ILE A 106 -5.43 -21.60 -7.85
N SER A 107 -4.78 -20.73 -8.61
CA SER A 107 -3.52 -20.08 -8.25
C SER A 107 -3.81 -18.60 -8.00
N LEU A 108 -3.33 -18.05 -6.87
CA LEU A 108 -3.55 -16.64 -6.48
C LEU A 108 -2.46 -15.67 -6.97
N GLU A 109 -1.50 -16.19 -7.73
CA GLU A 109 -0.44 -15.41 -8.35
C GLU A 109 0.07 -16.10 -9.61
N THR A 110 0.72 -15.31 -10.46
CA THR A 110 1.41 -15.78 -11.67
C THR A 110 2.82 -15.17 -11.71
N PRO A 111 3.77 -15.80 -12.42
CA PRO A 111 5.11 -15.24 -12.57
C PRO A 111 5.09 -13.78 -13.08
N LEU A 112 4.21 -13.46 -14.04
CA LEU A 112 4.06 -12.11 -14.58
C LEU A 112 3.57 -11.10 -13.54
N MET A 113 2.64 -11.48 -12.67
CA MET A 113 2.18 -10.61 -11.56
C MET A 113 3.33 -10.31 -10.60
N ILE A 114 4.13 -11.32 -10.25
CA ILE A 114 5.29 -11.12 -9.36
C ILE A 114 6.33 -10.21 -10.00
N GLU A 115 6.63 -10.40 -11.30
CA GLU A 115 7.56 -9.53 -12.02
C GLU A 115 7.10 -8.07 -12.01
N GLN A 116 5.81 -7.82 -12.25
CA GLN A 116 5.21 -6.49 -12.19
C GLN A 116 5.29 -5.89 -10.78
N GLU A 117 4.90 -6.65 -9.75
CA GLU A 117 4.98 -6.22 -8.35
C GLU A 117 6.41 -5.86 -7.96
N VAL A 118 7.40 -6.62 -8.40
CA VAL A 118 8.82 -6.32 -8.13
C VAL A 118 9.25 -5.01 -8.78
N ILE A 119 8.83 -4.74 -10.02
CA ILE A 119 9.13 -3.48 -10.71
C ILE A 119 8.51 -2.29 -9.97
N GLU A 120 7.24 -2.40 -9.59
CA GLU A 120 6.51 -1.36 -8.85
C GLU A 120 7.16 -1.10 -7.48
N MET A 121 7.49 -2.16 -6.73
CA MET A 121 8.18 -2.05 -5.45
C MET A 121 9.55 -1.40 -5.59
N ALA A 122 10.31 -1.73 -6.64
CA ALA A 122 11.60 -1.10 -6.91
C ALA A 122 11.46 0.41 -7.16
N ALA A 123 10.43 0.82 -7.89
CA ALA A 123 10.12 2.24 -8.12
C ALA A 123 9.72 2.96 -6.82
N VAL A 124 8.88 2.34 -5.99
CA VAL A 124 8.49 2.89 -4.68
C VAL A 124 9.70 3.00 -3.74
N ALA A 125 10.57 2.00 -3.71
CA ALA A 125 11.79 2.01 -2.91
C ALA A 125 12.73 3.13 -3.36
N ALA A 126 12.92 3.32 -4.67
CA ALA A 126 13.73 4.41 -5.21
C ALA A 126 13.18 5.78 -4.81
N LYS A 127 11.86 5.98 -4.87
CA LYS A 127 11.20 7.21 -4.40
C LYS A 127 11.41 7.45 -2.91
N LYS A 128 11.21 6.41 -2.08
CA LYS A 128 11.46 6.51 -0.63
C LYS A 128 12.92 6.84 -0.31
N ILE A 129 13.87 6.35 -1.09
CA ILE A 129 15.30 6.68 -0.94
C ILE A 129 15.53 8.15 -1.31
N ALA A 130 15.01 8.62 -2.44
CA ALA A 130 15.10 10.01 -2.86
C ALA A 130 14.50 10.96 -1.81
N ASP A 131 13.28 10.68 -1.34
CA ASP A 131 12.60 11.48 -0.30
C ASP A 131 13.41 11.52 1.01
N LYS A 132 14.06 10.40 1.38
CA LYS A 132 14.94 10.34 2.56
C LYS A 132 16.21 11.17 2.37
N VAL A 133 16.81 11.14 1.18
CA VAL A 133 17.99 11.96 0.83
C VAL A 133 17.61 13.44 0.86
N ASP A 134 16.54 13.83 0.19
CA ASP A 134 16.02 15.20 0.17
C ASP A 134 15.69 15.70 1.58
N ARG A 135 15.07 14.86 2.42
CA ARG A 135 14.79 15.19 3.82
C ARG A 135 16.07 15.42 4.61
N LYS A 136 17.11 14.59 4.42
CA LYS A 136 18.41 14.78 5.08
C LYS A 136 19.10 16.07 4.60
N GLU A 137 19.04 16.37 3.31
CA GLU A 137 19.62 17.60 2.75
C GLU A 137 18.87 18.85 3.22
N ARG A 138 17.52 18.84 3.26
CA ARG A 138 16.71 19.92 3.86
C ARG A 138 17.00 20.09 5.35
N PHE A 139 17.25 18.99 6.08
CA PHE A 139 17.63 19.04 7.48
C PHE A 139 19.02 19.68 7.68
N LYS A 140 20.02 19.30 6.88
CA LYS A 140 21.38 19.87 6.93
C LYS A 140 21.43 21.35 6.51
N THR A 141 20.74 21.70 5.44
CA THR A 141 20.79 23.03 4.80
C THR A 141 19.87 24.07 5.46
N GLY A 142 19.12 23.67 6.50
CA GLY A 142 18.13 24.47 7.20
C GLY A 142 16.85 24.68 6.39
N SER A 143 15.69 24.54 7.04
CA SER A 143 14.35 24.64 6.42
C SER A 143 13.90 26.06 6.02
N LEU A 144 14.83 27.00 5.90
CA LEU A 144 14.51 28.36 5.50
C LEU A 144 14.07 28.36 4.04
N THR A 145 12.89 28.90 3.78
CA THR A 145 12.44 29.24 2.41
C THR A 145 13.49 30.14 1.74
N PRO A 146 13.66 30.10 0.41
CA PRO A 146 14.66 30.92 -0.30
C PRO A 146 14.65 32.39 0.14
N ASP A 147 13.47 33.01 0.17
CA ASP A 147 13.25 34.38 0.64
C ASP A 147 13.73 34.64 2.09
N LYS A 148 13.65 33.65 2.98
CA LYS A 148 14.14 33.77 4.36
C LYS A 148 15.66 33.59 4.46
N LYS A 149 16.28 32.79 3.58
CA LYS A 149 17.75 32.70 3.49
C LYS A 149 18.33 34.03 3.02
N ASP A 150 17.78 34.59 1.95
CA ASP A 150 18.25 35.84 1.35
C ASP A 150 18.14 37.01 2.35
N ARG A 151 17.02 37.09 3.09
CA ARG A 151 16.85 38.10 4.16
C ARG A 151 17.83 37.90 5.31
N LYS A 152 18.20 36.66 5.65
CA LYS A 152 19.16 36.38 6.72
C LYS A 152 20.58 36.76 6.29
N GLU A 153 21.00 36.38 5.09
CA GLU A 153 22.30 36.75 4.53
C GLU A 153 22.46 38.27 4.43
N LYS A 154 21.41 38.97 3.95
CA LYS A 154 21.42 40.44 3.91
C LYS A 154 21.61 41.05 5.29
N ARG A 155 20.87 40.56 6.31
CA ARG A 155 21.00 41.05 7.70
C ARG A 155 22.39 40.80 8.28
N GLU A 156 23.03 39.68 7.96
CA GLU A 156 24.38 39.36 8.41
C GLU A 156 25.42 40.27 7.75
N ASN A 157 25.32 40.51 6.44
CA ASN A 157 26.17 41.47 5.73
C ASN A 157 26.00 42.90 6.26
N ASP A 158 24.76 43.37 6.44
CA ASP A 158 24.49 44.70 6.97
C ASP A 158 25.11 44.89 8.37
N ARG A 159 25.01 43.87 9.25
CA ARG A 159 25.64 43.86 10.58
C ARG A 159 27.17 43.85 10.52
N ALA A 160 27.75 43.08 9.60
CA ALA A 160 29.20 43.00 9.42
C ALA A 160 29.76 44.34 8.93
N GLU A 161 29.11 44.99 7.97
CA GLU A 161 29.48 46.32 7.48
C GLU A 161 29.37 47.38 8.57
N GLN A 162 28.28 47.37 9.35
CA GLN A 162 28.09 48.33 10.44
C GLN A 162 29.17 48.16 11.50
N SER A 163 29.50 46.92 11.86
CA SER A 163 30.57 46.59 12.81
C SER A 163 31.95 47.04 12.30
N ALA A 164 32.24 46.85 11.01
CA ALA A 164 33.48 47.29 10.38
C ALA A 164 33.59 48.83 10.33
N ARG A 165 32.49 49.54 10.04
CA ARG A 165 32.44 51.01 10.07
C ARG A 165 32.68 51.55 11.49
N MET A 166 32.05 50.95 12.50
CA MET A 166 32.25 51.33 13.90
C MET A 166 33.69 51.09 14.37
N LYS A 167 34.31 49.96 14.01
CA LYS A 167 35.73 49.70 14.29
C LYS A 167 36.67 50.70 13.61
N LYS A 168 36.42 51.04 12.33
CA LYS A 168 37.20 52.07 11.61
C LYS A 168 37.03 53.46 12.22
N GLN A 169 35.85 53.83 12.69
CA GLN A 169 35.64 55.10 13.39
C GLN A 169 36.30 55.14 14.76
N SER A 170 36.29 54.01 15.49
CA SER A 170 36.99 53.86 16.77
C SER A 170 38.51 53.96 16.61
N SER A 171 39.09 53.34 15.57
CA SER A 171 40.54 53.39 15.32
C SER A 171 41.03 54.73 14.78
N ARG A 172 40.15 55.56 14.20
CA ARG A 172 40.46 56.92 13.73
C ARG A 172 40.43 57.99 14.82
N ARG A 173 39.91 57.64 16.01
CA ARG A 173 39.77 58.54 17.17
C ARG A 173 40.85 58.31 18.25
N LYS A 174 41.81 57.42 18.00
CA LYS A 174 43.08 57.29 18.74
C LYS A 174 44.20 57.87 17.89
#